data_AF-Q1LT80-F1
#
_entry.id   AF-Q1LT80-F1
#
_cell.length_a   1.000
_cell.length_b   1.000
_cell.length_c   1.000
_cell.angle_alpha   90.00
_cell.angle_beta   90.00
_cell.angle_gamma   90.00
#
_symmetry.space_group_name_H-M   'P 1'
#
loop_
_entity.id
_entity.type
_entity.pdbx_description
1 polymer ?
#
loop_
_entity_poly.entity_id
_entity_poly.type
_entity_poly.pdbx_seq_one_letter_code
_entity_poly.pdbx_strand_id
1 'polypeptide(L)'
;MFLQMLKYQFVHKHILILIFFLSTCSNQHHYPCYYQVTNNRQLLTTNSQKLLVVEEILKFLEIKSQILNQYINWKGVTFKLGGLDKSGIDCSAFVQNTFREQFGINLPRTTQYQKAIGVTVQRNNLLPGDLVLFYNHATGRHIGMYISYDIFLHASSSSGIIISNLNDNYWNHSYYEGRRILTICSLHELLNNLK
;
A
#
# COMPACT_ATOMS: atom_id res chain seq x y z
N MET A 1 -6.25 29.84 67.40
CA MET A 1 -5.94 28.64 68.23
C MET A 1 -5.60 27.51 67.26
N PHE A 2 -4.37 27.45 66.77
CA PHE A 2 -3.29 26.61 67.33
C PHE A 2 -3.64 25.11 67.35
N LEU A 3 -3.02 24.37 66.41
CA LEU A 3 -2.31 23.07 66.52
C LEU A 3 -2.88 22.03 67.54
N GLN A 4 -3.01 20.72 67.29
CA GLN A 4 -2.15 19.79 66.55
C GLN A 4 -2.82 18.38 66.52
N MET A 5 -2.67 17.68 65.40
CA MET A 5 -2.27 16.27 65.21
C MET A 5 -2.66 15.12 66.16
N LEU A 6 -3.08 14.00 65.54
CA LEU A 6 -2.78 12.55 65.80
C LEU A 6 -3.98 11.73 65.28
N LYS A 7 -3.94 10.73 64.38
CA LYS A 7 -2.93 9.77 63.94
C LYS A 7 -3.21 9.33 62.50
N TYR A 8 -2.13 9.24 61.76
CA TYR A 8 -1.94 8.52 60.51
C TYR A 8 -1.78 7.02 60.81
N GLN A 9 -2.60 6.15 60.21
CA GLN A 9 -2.25 4.74 59.94
C GLN A 9 -3.29 4.05 59.03
N PHE A 10 -2.83 3.61 57.84
CA PHE A 10 -3.10 2.29 57.23
C PHE A 10 -4.58 1.98 56.79
N VAL A 11 -4.97 1.60 55.56
CA VAL A 11 -4.33 1.09 54.33
C VAL A 11 -5.30 1.17 53.14
N HIS A 12 -4.76 1.43 51.95
CA HIS A 12 -5.23 1.21 50.58
C HIS A 12 -6.62 0.58 50.31
N LYS A 13 -7.34 1.16 49.32
CA LYS A 13 -7.44 0.55 47.96
C LYS A 13 -8.12 1.47 46.93
N HIS A 14 -7.38 1.73 45.85
CA HIS A 14 -7.84 2.07 44.50
C HIS A 14 -8.64 3.37 44.27
N ILE A 15 -7.93 4.50 44.30
CA ILE A 15 -8.26 5.60 43.39
C ILE A 15 -7.45 5.34 42.11
N LEU A 16 -8.10 4.72 41.13
CA LEU A 16 -7.59 4.59 39.76
C LEU A 16 -7.46 6.02 39.20
N ILE A 17 -6.23 6.51 39.11
CA ILE A 17 -5.90 7.65 38.26
C ILE A 17 -6.03 7.13 36.83
N LEU A 18 -7.15 7.45 36.19
CA LEU A 18 -7.37 7.22 34.77
C LEU A 18 -6.51 8.24 34.00
N ILE A 19 -5.21 7.96 33.89
CA ILE A 19 -4.34 8.66 32.95
C ILE A 19 -4.82 8.24 31.57
N PHE A 20 -5.64 9.09 30.96
CA PHE A 20 -5.87 9.07 29.52
C PHE A 20 -4.51 9.37 28.88
N PHE A 21 -3.72 8.33 28.65
CA PHE A 21 -2.71 8.36 27.62
C PHE A 21 -3.48 8.49 26.31
N LEU A 22 -3.70 9.73 25.88
CA LEU A 22 -3.87 10.03 24.46
C LEU A 22 -2.52 9.73 23.83
N SER A 23 -2.24 8.43 23.64
CA SER A 23 -1.29 7.98 22.64
C SER A 23 -1.86 8.49 21.33
N THR A 24 -1.38 9.65 20.88
CA THR A 24 -1.45 10.02 19.49
C THR A 24 -0.76 8.88 18.76
N CYS A 25 -1.52 7.91 18.26
CA CYS A 25 -1.06 7.01 17.24
C CYS A 25 -0.86 7.87 16.00
N SER A 26 0.27 8.58 15.95
CA SER A 26 0.84 9.03 14.69
C SER A 26 1.20 7.75 13.96
N ASN A 27 0.25 7.23 13.17
CA ASN A 27 0.50 6.18 12.19
C ASN A 27 1.43 6.78 11.14
N GLN A 28 2.72 6.85 11.47
CA GLN A 28 3.78 6.95 10.50
C GLN A 28 3.76 5.62 9.76
N HIS A 29 2.87 5.51 8.76
CA HIS A 29 2.90 4.42 7.81
C HIS A 29 4.20 4.57 7.01
N HIS A 30 5.27 4.01 7.55
CA HIS A 30 6.50 3.80 6.82
C HIS A 30 6.23 2.70 5.80
N TYR A 31 5.83 3.11 4.60
CA TYR A 31 5.86 2.22 3.45
C TYR A 31 7.32 1.87 3.19
N PRO A 32 7.71 0.59 3.23
CA PRO A 32 9.08 0.17 3.05
C PRO A 32 9.57 0.69 1.71
N CYS A 33 10.56 1.57 1.76
CA CYS A 33 11.26 1.96 0.57
C CYS A 33 12.19 0.81 0.17
N TYR A 34 11.95 0.26 -1.01
CA TYR A 34 12.79 -0.81 -1.53
C TYR A 34 14.18 -0.24 -1.91
N TYR A 35 15.21 -0.65 -1.15
CA TYR A 35 16.58 -0.11 -1.09
C TYR A 35 17.47 -0.53 -2.27
N GLN A 36 18.41 0.36 -2.66
CA GLN A 36 19.58 0.03 -3.47
C GLN A 36 20.82 0.77 -2.96
N VAL A 37 22.00 0.21 -3.23
CA VAL A 37 23.34 0.76 -2.93
C VAL A 37 23.73 1.77 -4.03
N THR A 38 24.14 3.00 -3.71
CA THR A 38 24.92 3.82 -4.67
C THR A 38 26.06 4.57 -4.00
N ASN A 39 27.18 4.69 -4.74
CA ASN A 39 28.43 5.34 -4.33
C ASN A 39 28.47 6.82 -4.77
N ASN A 40 29.15 7.65 -3.97
CA ASN A 40 29.17 9.11 -3.98
C ASN A 40 29.69 9.77 -5.28
N ARG A 41 29.09 10.92 -5.61
CA ARG A 41 29.37 11.76 -6.80
C ARG A 41 30.68 12.52 -6.70
N GLN A 42 31.59 12.26 -7.63
CA GLN A 42 32.27 13.33 -8.36
C GLN A 42 32.12 13.06 -9.87
N LEU A 43 31.58 14.06 -10.57
CA LEU A 43 31.59 14.32 -12.03
C LEU A 43 32.11 13.17 -12.93
N LEU A 44 31.23 12.29 -13.43
CA LEU A 44 31.61 11.34 -14.48
C LEU A 44 30.48 11.08 -15.48
N THR A 45 30.71 11.49 -16.71
CA THR A 45 30.03 11.08 -17.94
C THR A 45 30.23 9.56 -18.21
N THR A 46 29.33 8.89 -18.96
CA THR A 46 29.37 7.46 -19.44
C THR A 46 28.92 6.34 -18.46
N ASN A 47 28.56 5.15 -19.01
CA ASN A 47 28.16 3.81 -18.44
C ASN A 47 27.32 3.72 -17.15
N SER A 48 27.55 4.57 -16.17
CA SER A 48 26.85 4.68 -14.88
C SER A 48 25.36 4.99 -15.03
N GLN A 49 25.00 5.84 -16.01
CA GLN A 49 23.59 6.14 -16.34
C GLN A 49 22.85 4.92 -16.90
N LYS A 50 23.55 4.08 -17.69
CA LYS A 50 22.99 2.85 -18.24
C LYS A 50 22.69 1.83 -17.13
N LEU A 51 23.54 1.78 -16.10
CA LEU A 51 23.34 0.90 -14.95
C LEU A 51 22.11 1.30 -14.11
N LEU A 52 21.92 2.60 -13.87
CA LEU A 52 20.75 3.10 -13.12
C LEU A 52 19.42 2.80 -13.83
N VAL A 53 19.38 2.95 -15.16
CA VAL A 53 18.20 2.58 -15.95
C VAL A 53 17.95 1.07 -15.88
N VAL A 54 18.99 0.25 -15.91
CA VAL A 54 18.86 -1.21 -15.76
C VAL A 54 18.31 -1.57 -14.38
N GLU A 55 18.77 -0.92 -13.30
CA GLU A 55 18.27 -1.15 -11.94
C GLU A 55 16.78 -0.80 -11.80
N GLU A 56 16.35 0.32 -12.37
CA GLU A 56 14.94 0.72 -12.37
C GLU A 56 14.07 -0.29 -13.14
N ILE A 57 14.53 -0.72 -14.32
CA ILE A 57 13.85 -1.75 -15.11
C ILE A 57 13.75 -3.06 -14.33
N LEU A 58 14.83 -3.50 -13.68
CA LEU A 58 14.83 -4.72 -12.86
C LEU A 58 13.81 -4.65 -11.74
N LYS A 59 13.67 -3.48 -11.09
CA LYS A 59 12.67 -3.28 -10.03
C LYS A 59 11.24 -3.36 -10.57
N PHE A 60 10.96 -2.75 -11.71
CA PHE A 60 9.65 -2.89 -12.36
C PHE A 60 9.35 -4.34 -12.77
N LEU A 61 10.36 -5.09 -13.22
CA LEU A 61 10.23 -6.50 -13.53
C LEU A 61 9.95 -7.34 -12.28
N GLU A 62 10.62 -7.04 -11.15
CA GLU A 62 10.40 -7.73 -9.88
C GLU A 62 8.98 -7.49 -9.35
N ILE A 63 8.54 -6.22 -9.29
CA ILE A 63 7.18 -5.87 -8.85
C ILE A 63 6.15 -6.57 -9.72
N LYS A 64 6.34 -6.56 -11.04
CA LYS A 64 5.48 -7.27 -11.99
C LYS A 64 5.48 -8.77 -11.72
N SER A 65 6.64 -9.38 -11.48
CA SER A 65 6.74 -10.81 -11.16
C SER A 65 5.98 -11.16 -9.88
N GLN A 66 6.13 -10.38 -8.82
CA GLN A 66 5.42 -10.55 -7.55
C GLN A 66 3.89 -10.47 -7.71
N ILE A 67 3.39 -9.49 -8.47
CA ILE A 67 1.95 -9.36 -8.78
C ILE A 67 1.45 -10.58 -9.57
N LEU A 68 2.23 -11.05 -10.55
CA LEU A 68 1.87 -12.23 -11.35
C LEU A 68 1.93 -13.53 -10.55
N ASN A 69 2.87 -13.67 -9.60
CA ASN A 69 2.91 -14.79 -8.67
C ASN A 69 1.64 -14.81 -7.81
N GLN A 70 1.18 -13.65 -7.36
CA GLN A 70 -0.08 -13.55 -6.64
C GLN A 70 -1.27 -13.95 -7.52
N TYR A 71 -1.29 -13.53 -8.79
CA TYR A 71 -2.31 -13.98 -9.73
C TYR A 71 -2.33 -15.51 -9.86
N ILE A 72 -1.18 -16.15 -10.07
CA ILE A 72 -1.08 -17.61 -10.19
C ILE A 72 -1.68 -18.30 -8.95
N ASN A 73 -1.36 -17.80 -7.76
CA ASN A 73 -1.86 -18.36 -6.51
C ASN A 73 -3.38 -18.22 -6.35
N TRP A 74 -3.98 -17.13 -6.87
CA TRP A 74 -5.37 -16.77 -6.62
C TRP A 74 -6.30 -16.94 -7.83
N LYS A 75 -5.77 -17.32 -8.98
CA LYS A 75 -6.55 -17.60 -10.19
C LYS A 75 -7.62 -18.64 -9.89
N GLY A 76 -8.85 -18.38 -10.32
CA GLY A 76 -10.00 -19.26 -10.11
C GLY A 76 -10.76 -19.01 -8.80
N VAL A 77 -10.24 -18.21 -7.87
CA VAL A 77 -11.00 -17.75 -6.70
C VAL A 77 -12.09 -16.79 -7.16
N THR A 78 -13.32 -17.04 -6.70
CA THR A 78 -14.49 -16.23 -7.02
C THR A 78 -14.54 -14.95 -6.20
N PHE A 79 -15.30 -13.97 -6.68
CA PHE A 79 -15.52 -12.74 -5.91
C PHE A 79 -16.53 -12.97 -4.79
N LYS A 80 -16.22 -12.44 -3.61
CA LYS A 80 -17.14 -12.37 -2.47
C LYS A 80 -16.92 -11.07 -1.73
N LEU A 81 -17.93 -10.20 -1.72
CA LEU A 81 -17.85 -8.94 -0.98
C LEU A 81 -17.59 -9.21 0.51
N GLY A 82 -16.58 -8.57 1.09
CA GLY A 82 -16.14 -8.83 2.47
C GLY A 82 -15.22 -10.05 2.61
N GLY A 83 -15.11 -10.89 1.59
CA GLY A 83 -14.27 -12.09 1.58
C GLY A 83 -12.78 -11.78 1.69
N LEU A 84 -12.03 -12.71 2.27
CA LEU A 84 -10.61 -12.54 2.65
C LEU A 84 -9.72 -13.72 2.25
N ASP A 85 -10.30 -14.80 1.70
CA ASP A 85 -9.64 -16.10 1.54
C ASP A 85 -10.02 -16.80 0.22
N LYS A 86 -9.57 -18.05 0.06
CA LYS A 86 -9.78 -18.85 -1.16
C LYS A 86 -11.23 -19.30 -1.38
N SER A 87 -12.11 -19.20 -0.39
CA SER A 87 -13.56 -19.42 -0.57
C SER A 87 -14.25 -18.25 -1.28
N GLY A 88 -13.56 -17.11 -1.36
CA GLY A 88 -13.98 -15.93 -2.09
C GLY A 88 -13.37 -14.68 -1.49
N ILE A 89 -13.00 -13.73 -2.35
CA ILE A 89 -12.29 -12.51 -1.94
C ILE A 89 -12.83 -11.29 -2.68
N ASP A 90 -12.83 -10.12 -2.03
CA ASP A 90 -13.17 -8.86 -2.70
C ASP A 90 -11.95 -8.11 -3.24
N CYS A 91 -12.20 -7.05 -4.00
CA CYS A 91 -11.16 -6.29 -4.67
C CYS A 91 -10.15 -5.67 -3.70
N SER A 92 -10.63 -5.04 -2.63
CA SER A 92 -9.77 -4.41 -1.63
C SER A 92 -9.00 -5.43 -0.78
N ALA A 93 -9.62 -6.55 -0.42
CA ALA A 93 -8.96 -7.65 0.29
C ALA A 93 -7.88 -8.29 -0.58
N PHE A 94 -8.13 -8.45 -1.87
CA PHE A 94 -7.13 -9.02 -2.78
C PHE A 94 -5.92 -8.11 -2.94
N VAL A 95 -6.13 -6.80 -3.10
CA VAL A 95 -5.04 -5.80 -3.06
C VAL A 95 -4.30 -5.84 -1.73
N GLN A 96 -5.03 -5.84 -0.60
CA GLN A 96 -4.44 -5.92 0.74
C GLN A 96 -3.56 -7.16 0.92
N ASN A 97 -4.07 -8.34 0.53
CA ASN A 97 -3.33 -9.61 0.64
C ASN A 97 -2.08 -9.57 -0.24
N THR A 98 -2.19 -9.08 -1.47
CA THR A 98 -1.04 -8.95 -2.38
C THR A 98 0.03 -8.06 -1.79
N PHE A 99 -0.34 -6.87 -1.30
CA PHE A 99 0.58 -5.93 -0.70
C PHE A 99 1.26 -6.46 0.56
N ARG A 100 0.52 -7.18 1.40
CA ARG A 100 1.05 -7.80 2.61
C ARG A 100 2.01 -8.95 2.29
N GLU A 101 1.61 -9.86 1.41
CA GLU A 101 2.34 -11.11 1.15
C GLU A 101 3.55 -10.92 0.25
N GLN A 102 3.46 -10.03 -0.75
CA GLN A 102 4.54 -9.84 -1.72
C GLN A 102 5.48 -8.69 -1.34
N PHE A 103 4.98 -7.67 -0.64
CA PHE A 103 5.73 -6.44 -0.39
C PHE A 103 5.86 -6.09 1.10
N GLY A 104 5.26 -6.87 2.01
CA GLY A 104 5.28 -6.59 3.44
C GLY A 104 4.49 -5.34 3.86
N ILE A 105 3.57 -4.86 3.02
CA ILE A 105 2.82 -3.62 3.24
C ILE A 105 1.41 -3.92 3.74
N ASN A 106 1.10 -3.44 4.94
CA ASN A 106 -0.24 -3.55 5.50
C ASN A 106 -1.12 -2.40 5.01
N LEU A 107 -1.90 -2.67 3.96
CA LEU A 107 -2.91 -1.73 3.49
C LEU A 107 -4.18 -1.79 4.33
N PRO A 108 -4.93 -0.68 4.45
CA PRO A 108 -6.27 -0.69 5.04
C PRO A 108 -7.22 -1.66 4.33
N ARG A 109 -8.26 -2.13 5.02
CA ARG A 109 -9.17 -3.17 4.50
C ARG A 109 -10.04 -2.71 3.32
N THR A 110 -10.41 -1.43 3.25
CA THR A 110 -11.43 -0.96 2.29
C THR A 110 -10.82 -0.10 1.20
N THR A 111 -11.41 -0.14 0.01
CA THR A 111 -11.01 0.70 -1.14
C THR A 111 -10.96 2.19 -0.79
N GLN A 112 -11.86 2.67 0.06
CA GLN A 112 -11.88 4.07 0.49
C GLN A 112 -10.61 4.47 1.23
N TYR A 113 -10.15 3.64 2.16
CA TYR A 113 -8.93 3.91 2.91
C TYR A 113 -7.67 3.60 2.09
N GLN A 114 -7.70 2.57 1.23
CA GLN A 114 -6.58 2.30 0.32
C GLN A 114 -6.34 3.46 -0.67
N LYS A 115 -7.41 4.10 -1.16
CA LYS A 115 -7.32 5.31 -2.00
C LYS A 115 -6.54 6.45 -1.32
N ALA A 116 -6.67 6.58 0.01
CA ALA A 116 -6.00 7.64 0.76
C ALA A 116 -4.50 7.39 0.97
N ILE A 117 -4.00 6.21 0.58
CA ILE A 117 -2.60 5.83 0.72
C ILE A 117 -1.82 6.18 -0.55
N GLY A 118 -0.59 6.66 -0.35
CA GLY A 118 0.33 6.95 -1.44
C GLY A 118 0.00 8.25 -2.19
N VAL A 119 0.69 8.45 -3.32
CA VAL A 119 0.58 9.66 -4.13
C VAL A 119 -0.30 9.44 -5.35
N THR A 120 -1.08 10.44 -5.76
CA THR A 120 -1.87 10.38 -6.99
C THR A 120 -0.95 10.32 -8.22
N VAL A 121 -1.31 9.49 -9.19
CA VAL A 121 -0.56 9.29 -10.44
C VAL A 121 -1.50 9.47 -11.63
N GLN A 122 -1.03 10.20 -12.64
CA GLN A 122 -1.72 10.32 -13.92
C GLN A 122 -1.67 8.98 -14.68
N ARG A 123 -2.73 8.64 -15.40
CA ARG A 123 -2.85 7.34 -16.11
C ARG A 123 -1.65 7.03 -17.01
N ASN A 124 -1.15 8.03 -17.74
CA ASN A 124 0.01 7.89 -18.63
C ASN A 124 1.34 7.65 -17.90
N ASN A 125 1.38 7.87 -16.58
CA ASN A 125 2.55 7.70 -15.73
C ASN A 125 2.43 6.46 -14.83
N LEU A 126 1.43 5.59 -15.06
CA LEU A 126 1.24 4.37 -14.29
C LEU A 126 2.43 3.41 -14.45
N LEU A 127 2.90 2.90 -13.32
CA LEU A 127 3.99 1.95 -13.20
C LEU A 127 3.50 0.66 -12.52
N PRO A 128 4.19 -0.48 -12.74
CA PRO A 128 3.82 -1.74 -12.10
C PRO A 128 3.68 -1.56 -10.58
N GLY A 129 2.59 -2.08 -10.01
CA GLY A 129 2.26 -1.94 -8.60
C GLY A 129 1.47 -0.69 -8.21
N ASP A 130 1.26 0.28 -9.12
CA ASP A 130 0.31 1.35 -8.87
C ASP A 130 -1.11 0.78 -8.73
N LEU A 131 -1.90 1.33 -7.81
CA LEU A 131 -3.31 1.00 -7.70
C LEU A 131 -4.11 1.79 -8.72
N VAL A 132 -5.01 1.11 -9.42
CA VAL A 132 -5.96 1.73 -10.35
C VAL A 132 -7.36 1.67 -9.75
N LEU A 133 -8.04 2.82 -9.71
CA LEU A 133 -9.32 2.99 -9.05
C LEU A 133 -10.43 3.29 -10.05
N PHE A 134 -11.59 2.67 -9.83
CA PHE A 134 -12.74 2.76 -10.72
C PHE A 134 -14.03 3.06 -9.97
N TYR A 135 -14.96 3.74 -10.63
CA TYR A 135 -16.35 3.79 -10.19
C TYR A 135 -17.04 2.47 -10.51
N ASN A 136 -17.72 1.90 -9.52
CA ASN A 136 -18.49 0.67 -9.69
C ASN A 136 -19.94 0.93 -9.26
N HIS A 137 -20.90 0.56 -10.08
CA HIS A 137 -22.32 0.84 -9.80
C HIS A 137 -22.86 0.11 -8.55
N ALA A 138 -22.33 -1.06 -8.20
CA ALA A 138 -22.82 -1.86 -7.08
C ALA A 138 -22.22 -1.43 -5.73
N THR A 139 -20.92 -1.12 -5.69
CA THR A 139 -20.19 -0.80 -4.45
C THR A 139 -19.77 0.67 -4.36
N GLY A 140 -20.03 1.46 -5.40
CA GLY A 140 -19.52 2.82 -5.59
C GLY A 140 -18.04 2.87 -6.01
N ARG A 141 -17.22 1.86 -5.65
CA ARG A 141 -15.77 1.88 -5.82
C ARG A 141 -15.21 0.49 -6.11
N HIS A 142 -14.22 0.42 -6.99
CA HIS A 142 -13.45 -0.77 -7.30
C HIS A 142 -11.96 -0.45 -7.40
N ILE A 143 -11.11 -1.46 -7.22
CA ILE A 143 -9.65 -1.29 -7.19
C ILE A 143 -8.95 -2.49 -7.82
N GLY A 144 -7.82 -2.22 -8.47
CA GLY A 144 -6.91 -3.23 -9.01
C GLY A 144 -5.45 -2.76 -8.94
N MET A 145 -4.54 -3.63 -9.36
CA MET A 145 -3.09 -3.38 -9.38
C MET A 145 -2.61 -3.35 -10.83
N TYR A 146 -1.99 -2.25 -11.22
CA TYR A 146 -1.42 -2.09 -12.55
C TYR A 146 -0.22 -3.01 -12.75
N ILE A 147 -0.16 -3.66 -13.91
CA ILE A 147 0.93 -4.57 -14.28
C ILE A 147 1.84 -3.89 -15.30
N SER A 148 1.32 -3.50 -16.46
CA SER A 148 2.04 -2.85 -17.56
C SER A 148 1.13 -2.68 -18.78
N TYR A 149 1.38 -1.72 -19.66
CA TYR A 149 0.68 -1.58 -20.95
C TYR A 149 -0.86 -1.59 -20.84
N ASP A 150 -1.40 -0.76 -19.95
CA ASP A 150 -2.84 -0.72 -19.66
C ASP A 150 -3.42 -2.02 -19.08
N ILE A 151 -2.60 -3.00 -18.73
CA ILE A 151 -3.03 -4.24 -18.10
C ILE A 151 -3.01 -4.11 -16.59
N PHE A 152 -4.06 -4.60 -15.94
CA PHE A 152 -4.18 -4.61 -14.49
C PHE A 152 -4.84 -5.89 -13.97
N LEU A 153 -4.51 -6.26 -12.73
CA LEU A 153 -5.00 -7.44 -12.02
C LEU A 153 -5.99 -7.01 -10.92
N HIS A 154 -7.13 -7.69 -10.83
CA HIS A 154 -8.17 -7.37 -9.84
C HIS A 154 -9.09 -8.56 -9.55
N ALA A 155 -9.93 -8.41 -8.52
CA ALA A 155 -11.06 -9.31 -8.26
C ALA A 155 -12.33 -8.78 -8.94
N SER A 156 -12.72 -9.34 -10.09
CA SER A 156 -13.96 -9.03 -10.80
C SER A 156 -15.17 -9.65 -10.10
N SER A 157 -16.25 -8.88 -9.93
CA SER A 157 -17.50 -9.37 -9.35
C SER A 157 -18.14 -10.54 -10.11
N SER A 158 -17.91 -10.62 -11.43
CA SER A 158 -18.49 -11.67 -12.28
C SER A 158 -17.53 -12.83 -12.58
N SER A 159 -16.22 -12.58 -12.59
CA SER A 159 -15.22 -13.54 -13.08
C SER A 159 -14.15 -13.91 -12.07
N GLY A 160 -14.23 -13.40 -10.83
CA GLY A 160 -13.23 -13.64 -9.81
C GLY A 160 -11.89 -12.97 -10.13
N ILE A 161 -10.77 -13.58 -9.76
CA ILE A 161 -9.44 -13.01 -9.97
C ILE A 161 -9.03 -13.08 -11.44
N ILE A 162 -8.97 -11.92 -12.10
CA ILE A 162 -8.69 -11.81 -13.54
C ILE A 162 -7.74 -10.65 -13.86
N ILE A 163 -7.19 -10.71 -15.06
CA ILE A 163 -6.42 -9.64 -15.68
C ILE A 163 -7.30 -8.99 -16.74
N SER A 164 -7.37 -7.65 -16.71
CA SER A 164 -8.20 -6.85 -17.62
C SER A 164 -7.38 -5.72 -18.26
N ASN A 165 -7.93 -5.07 -19.29
CA ASN A 165 -7.29 -3.94 -19.98
C ASN A 165 -8.02 -2.63 -19.67
N LEU A 166 -7.29 -1.57 -19.29
CA LEU A 166 -7.84 -0.23 -19.03
C LEU A 166 -8.45 0.41 -20.27
N ASN A 167 -8.13 -0.07 -21.47
CA ASN A 167 -8.69 0.41 -22.73
C ASN A 167 -10.02 -0.29 -23.08
N ASP A 168 -10.42 -1.34 -22.37
CA ASP A 168 -11.75 -1.92 -22.54
C ASP A 168 -12.80 -0.88 -22.17
N ASN A 169 -13.91 -0.83 -22.93
CA ASN A 169 -14.93 0.22 -22.82
C ASN A 169 -15.36 0.46 -21.35
N TYR A 170 -15.71 -0.59 -20.62
CA TYR A 170 -16.13 -0.48 -19.22
C TYR A 170 -15.04 0.11 -18.31
N TRP A 171 -13.81 -0.40 -18.38
CA TRP A 171 -12.71 0.04 -17.53
C TRP A 171 -12.25 1.46 -17.87
N ASN A 172 -12.26 1.82 -19.14
CA ASN A 172 -11.90 3.15 -19.60
C ASN A 172 -12.87 4.22 -19.07
N HIS A 173 -14.18 3.97 -19.16
CA HIS A 173 -15.20 4.91 -18.69
C HIS A 173 -15.30 4.98 -17.15
N SER A 174 -14.98 3.90 -16.45
CA SER A 174 -15.06 3.83 -14.99
C SER A 174 -13.79 4.27 -14.29
N TYR A 175 -12.64 4.29 -14.97
CA TYR A 175 -11.36 4.71 -14.40
C TYR A 175 -11.43 6.17 -13.94
N TYR A 176 -10.95 6.44 -12.72
CA TYR A 176 -10.92 7.82 -12.23
C TYR A 176 -9.58 8.23 -11.60
N GLU A 177 -8.75 7.32 -11.10
CA GLU A 177 -7.50 7.70 -10.43
C GLU A 177 -6.48 6.56 -10.35
N GLY A 178 -5.19 6.93 -10.35
CA GLY A 178 -4.07 6.05 -10.00
C GLY A 178 -3.43 6.45 -8.67
N ARG A 179 -2.99 5.48 -7.86
CA ARG A 179 -2.27 5.70 -6.59
C ARG A 179 -0.97 4.90 -6.54
N ARG A 180 0.15 5.58 -6.34
CA ARG A 180 1.46 4.95 -6.14
C ARG A 180 1.77 4.82 -4.67
N ILE A 181 1.91 3.57 -4.24
CA ILE A 181 2.28 3.20 -2.88
C ILE A 181 3.76 2.83 -2.81
N LEU A 182 4.25 2.13 -3.83
CA LEU A 182 5.64 1.73 -3.92
C LEU A 182 6.47 2.93 -4.40
N THR A 183 7.09 3.65 -3.47
CA THR A 183 8.06 4.70 -3.78
C THR A 183 9.43 4.08 -4.09
N ILE A 184 10.03 4.55 -5.17
CA ILE A 184 11.44 4.37 -5.44
C ILE A 184 12.15 5.56 -4.80
N CYS A 185 12.72 5.40 -3.59
CA CYS A 185 13.49 6.49 -3.01
C CYS A 185 14.80 6.64 -3.77
N SER A 186 15.17 7.89 -4.02
CA SER A 186 16.58 8.21 -4.24
C SER A 186 17.30 8.21 -2.89
N LEU A 187 18.57 7.80 -2.87
CA LEU A 187 19.41 7.81 -1.67
C LEU A 187 19.55 9.18 -0.97
N HIS A 188 19.10 10.27 -1.60
CA HIS A 188 19.22 11.61 -1.05
C HIS A 188 18.25 11.90 0.12
N GLU A 189 17.07 11.27 0.14
CA GLU A 189 16.05 11.53 1.18
C GLU A 189 16.34 10.81 2.51
N LEU A 190 17.03 9.67 2.47
CA LEU A 190 17.32 8.87 3.66
C LEU A 190 18.46 9.46 4.52
N LEU A 191 19.45 10.11 3.89
CA LEU A 191 20.55 10.76 4.63
C LEU A 191 20.12 12.03 5.36
N ASN A 192 19.06 12.70 4.88
CA ASN A 192 18.52 13.88 5.55
C ASN A 192 17.64 13.53 6.77
N ASN A 193 17.15 12.30 6.85
CA ASN A 193 16.38 11.80 7.99
C ASN A 193 17.23 11.06 9.04
N LEU A 194 18.54 10.94 8.81
CA LEU A 194 19.53 10.37 9.73
C LEU A 194 20.45 11.43 10.37
N LYS A 195 20.24 12.71 10.06
CA LYS A 195 20.86 13.86 10.74
C LYS A 195 19.85 14.50 11.68
#